data_AF-A0A4Y2GEG7-F1
#
_entry.id   AF-A0A4Y2GEG7-F1
#
_cell.length_a   1.000
_cell.length_b   1.000
_cell.length_c   1.000
_cell.angle_alpha   90.00
_cell.angle_beta   90.00
_cell.angle_gamma   90.00
#
_symmetry.space_group_name_H-M   'P 1'
#
loop_
_entity.id
_entity.type
_entity.pdbx_description
1 polymer ?
#
loop_
_entity_poly.entity_id
_entity_poly.type
_entity_poly.pdbx_seq_one_letter_code
_entity_poly.pdbx_strand_id
1 'polypeptide(L)'
;MVDIRMKIVLFKLSLPDLVLWLLVLIFCLSQLAIMLPMNTFIAYYTILCRQLQLCIRQFTKNITVVPDTKYGKLLRDYISIRTFVSKIEDELSVFVFTASLYNACSMYFGMTVILHPEEFMSTIQSLSVGCLFISCSVAYMGLTLSGSLVHEAGIDLCVKANEVVSRKPEVNSFQQRFLSILEKNLQVTVWKILPITRSFILATMGTVFTYCLLLDNIRTLKGVADIRNASYV
;
A
#
# COMPACT_ATOMS: atom_id res chain seq x y z
N MET A 1 -44.25 23.51 -3.38
CA MET A 1 -43.41 22.30 -3.16
C MET A 1 -42.20 22.65 -2.27
N VAL A 2 -42.45 23.29 -1.11
CA VAL A 2 -41.40 23.84 -0.20
C VAL A 2 -41.38 23.10 1.15
N ASP A 3 -42.27 22.13 1.38
CA ASP A 3 -42.57 21.65 2.74
C ASP A 3 -42.00 20.25 3.09
N ILE A 4 -41.09 19.72 2.26
CA ILE A 4 -40.38 18.47 2.55
C ILE A 4 -38.94 18.74 3.00
N ARG A 5 -38.26 19.75 2.41
CA ARG A 5 -36.90 20.15 2.84
C ARG A 5 -36.90 20.71 4.26
N MET A 6 -37.93 21.46 4.65
CA MET A 6 -38.01 22.04 6.00
C MET A 6 -38.28 20.97 7.07
N LYS A 7 -39.06 19.93 6.77
CA LYS A 7 -39.29 18.80 7.69
C LYS A 7 -38.04 17.91 7.87
N ILE A 8 -37.23 17.73 6.83
CA ILE A 8 -35.94 17.00 6.94
C ILE A 8 -34.92 17.82 7.75
N VAL A 9 -34.94 19.15 7.64
CA VAL A 9 -34.09 20.03 8.45
C VAL A 9 -34.59 20.12 9.90
N LEU A 10 -35.90 20.07 10.14
CA LEU A 10 -36.46 20.02 11.51
C LEU A 10 -36.17 18.66 12.20
N PHE A 11 -36.18 17.55 11.44
CA PHE A 11 -35.78 16.24 11.96
C PHE A 11 -34.27 16.13 12.24
N LYS A 12 -33.47 17.02 11.63
CA LYS A 12 -32.03 17.17 11.89
C LYS A 12 -31.71 17.81 13.24
N LEU A 13 -32.69 18.29 14.02
CA LEU A 13 -32.47 19.03 15.27
C LEU A 13 -33.18 18.44 16.51
N SER A 14 -33.70 17.21 16.46
CA SER A 14 -34.46 16.59 17.57
C SER A 14 -33.87 15.27 18.09
N LEU A 15 -32.63 14.95 17.72
CA LEU A 15 -31.86 13.94 18.44
C LEU A 15 -30.95 14.69 19.42
N PRO A 16 -30.88 14.32 20.72
CA PRO A 16 -29.91 14.90 21.62
C PRO A 16 -28.51 14.74 20.99
N ASP A 17 -27.68 15.77 21.03
CA ASP A 17 -26.31 15.74 20.47
C ASP A 17 -25.56 14.46 20.88
N LEU A 18 -25.79 13.99 22.11
CA LEU A 18 -25.24 12.75 22.64
C LEU A 18 -25.58 11.50 21.80
N VAL A 19 -26.83 11.34 21.34
CA VAL A 19 -27.25 10.18 20.54
C VAL A 19 -26.62 10.24 19.16
N LEU A 20 -26.48 11.44 18.59
CA LEU A 20 -25.80 11.65 17.31
C LEU A 20 -24.32 11.26 17.41
N TRP A 21 -23.63 11.74 18.44
CA TRP A 21 -22.23 11.39 18.71
C TRP A 21 -22.06 9.89 19.01
N LEU A 22 -23.01 9.27 19.70
CA LEU A 22 -22.99 7.83 19.95
C LEU A 22 -23.10 7.03 18.66
N LEU A 23 -23.98 7.43 17.72
CA LEU A 23 -24.10 6.79 16.41
C LEU A 23 -22.85 6.97 15.56
N VAL A 24 -22.24 8.16 15.57
CA VAL A 24 -20.93 8.41 14.91
C VAL A 24 -19.88 7.47 15.49
N LEU A 25 -19.80 7.36 16.81
CA LEU A 25 -18.83 6.51 17.50
C LEU A 25 -19.03 5.03 17.15
N ILE A 26 -20.28 4.52 17.22
CA ILE A 26 -20.60 3.13 16.86
C ILE A 26 -20.22 2.84 15.42
N PHE A 27 -20.54 3.76 14.50
CA PHE A 27 -20.21 3.59 13.10
C PHE A 27 -18.69 3.58 12.89
N CYS A 28 -17.95 4.52 13.47
CA CYS A 28 -16.48 4.53 13.42
C CYS A 28 -15.86 3.28 14.05
N LEU A 29 -16.37 2.80 15.18
CA LEU A 29 -15.91 1.56 15.82
C LEU A 29 -16.19 0.33 14.95
N SER A 30 -17.35 0.27 14.30
CA SER A 30 -17.67 -0.83 13.37
C SER A 30 -16.73 -0.85 12.17
N GLN A 31 -16.40 0.32 11.60
CA GLN A 31 -15.44 0.43 10.51
C GLN A 31 -14.03 0.03 10.97
N LEU A 32 -13.61 0.47 12.17
CA LEU A 32 -12.32 0.07 12.76
C LEU A 32 -12.25 -1.44 12.99
N ALA A 33 -13.33 -2.07 13.45
CA ALA A 33 -13.39 -3.51 13.66
C ALA A 33 -13.27 -4.30 12.36
N ILE A 34 -13.94 -3.85 11.29
CA ILE A 34 -13.84 -4.45 9.94
C ILE A 34 -12.41 -4.29 9.39
N MET A 35 -11.79 -3.14 9.63
CA MET A 35 -10.43 -2.82 9.20
C MET A 35 -9.34 -3.51 10.02
N LEU A 36 -9.66 -4.01 11.23
CA LEU A 36 -8.69 -4.51 12.18
C LEU A 36 -7.79 -5.61 11.61
N PRO A 37 -8.31 -6.68 10.94
CA PRO A 37 -7.46 -7.75 10.44
C PRO A 37 -6.44 -7.24 9.40
N MET A 38 -6.87 -6.35 8.51
CA MET A 38 -6.01 -5.77 7.49
C MET A 38 -4.97 -4.82 8.08
N ASN A 39 -5.38 -3.98 9.04
CA ASN A 39 -4.46 -3.06 9.71
C ASN A 39 -3.43 -3.81 10.56
N THR A 40 -3.84 -4.87 11.26
CA THR A 40 -2.92 -5.75 12.01
C THR A 40 -1.93 -6.41 11.08
N PHE A 41 -2.39 -6.94 9.94
CA PHE A 41 -1.51 -7.53 8.93
C PHE A 41 -0.51 -6.50 8.38
N ILE A 42 -0.97 -5.28 8.03
CA ILE A 42 -0.10 -4.21 7.52
C ILE A 42 0.95 -3.82 8.55
N ALA A 43 0.59 -3.70 9.83
CA ALA A 43 1.54 -3.40 10.90
C ALA A 43 2.59 -4.50 11.04
N TYR A 44 2.16 -5.77 11.08
CA TYR A 44 3.04 -6.93 11.13
C TYR A 44 4.00 -6.94 9.92
N TYR A 45 3.47 -6.77 8.72
CA TYR A 45 4.24 -6.77 7.49
C TYR A 45 5.25 -5.61 7.43
N THR A 46 4.87 -4.43 7.92
CA THR A 46 5.76 -3.26 8.03
C THR A 46 6.94 -3.56 8.96
N ILE A 47 6.67 -4.15 10.13
CA ILE A 47 7.73 -4.56 11.08
C ILE A 47 8.64 -5.60 10.42
N LEU A 48 8.08 -6.60 9.76
CA LEU A 48 8.84 -7.64 9.07
C LEU A 48 9.75 -7.06 7.98
N CYS A 49 9.19 -6.20 7.12
CA CYS A 49 9.96 -5.51 6.09
C CYS A 49 11.08 -4.67 6.69
N ARG A 50 10.83 -3.97 7.80
CA ARG A 50 11.85 -3.20 8.51
C ARG A 50 12.98 -4.09 9.03
N GLN A 51 12.67 -5.25 9.60
CA GLN A 51 13.67 -6.21 10.05
C GLN A 51 14.49 -6.78 8.89
N LEU A 52 13.84 -7.14 7.78
CA LEU A 52 14.53 -7.58 6.56
C LEU A 52 15.47 -6.49 6.02
N GLN A 53 15.00 -5.24 5.95
CA GLN A 53 15.82 -4.11 5.52
C GLN A 53 17.06 -3.95 6.41
N LEU A 54 16.91 -4.03 7.73
CA LEU A 54 18.03 -3.90 8.67
C LEU A 54 19.02 -5.06 8.51
N CYS A 55 18.51 -6.30 8.35
CA CYS A 55 19.31 -7.49 8.10
C CYS A 55 20.15 -7.34 6.83
N ILE A 56 19.53 -6.93 5.72
CA ILE A 56 20.21 -6.69 4.44
C ILE A 56 21.26 -5.59 4.60
N ARG A 57 20.92 -4.45 5.21
CA ARG A 57 21.88 -3.35 5.42
C ARG A 57 23.07 -3.75 6.29
N GLN A 58 22.84 -4.57 7.32
CA GLN A 58 23.92 -5.09 8.16
C GLN A 58 24.81 -6.06 7.37
N PHE A 59 24.21 -6.93 6.55
CA PHE A 59 24.94 -7.79 5.64
C PHE A 59 25.78 -6.97 4.63
N THR A 60 25.22 -5.90 4.08
CA THR A 60 25.91 -4.94 3.21
C THR A 60 27.09 -4.25 3.91
N LYS A 61 27.00 -3.94 5.20
CA LYS A 61 28.16 -3.40 5.94
C LYS A 61 29.24 -4.45 6.17
N ASN A 62 28.84 -5.71 6.37
CA ASN A 62 29.79 -6.79 6.59
C ASN A 62 30.58 -7.09 5.32
N ILE A 63 29.96 -7.05 4.13
CA ILE A 63 30.65 -7.40 2.88
C ILE A 63 31.84 -6.48 2.57
N THR A 64 31.79 -5.21 2.97
CA THR A 64 32.87 -4.25 2.72
C THR A 64 34.10 -4.47 3.59
N VAL A 65 33.97 -5.24 4.68
CA VAL A 65 35.04 -5.46 5.68
C VAL A 65 35.58 -6.90 5.64
N VAL A 66 34.90 -7.81 4.94
CA VAL A 66 35.23 -9.24 4.97
C VAL A 66 36.45 -9.55 4.09
N PRO A 67 37.49 -10.21 4.65
CA PRO A 67 38.65 -10.65 3.87
C PRO A 67 38.28 -11.79 2.92
N ASP A 68 39.02 -11.87 1.82
CA ASP A 68 38.77 -12.74 0.66
C ASP A 68 38.61 -14.22 1.01
N THR A 69 39.37 -14.69 2.00
CA THR A 69 39.36 -16.07 2.48
C THR A 69 38.03 -16.49 3.12
N LYS A 70 37.13 -15.55 3.46
CA LYS A 70 35.85 -15.80 4.11
C LYS A 70 34.63 -15.63 3.20
N TYR A 71 34.80 -15.41 1.91
CA TYR A 71 33.69 -15.25 0.95
C TYR A 71 32.77 -16.47 0.88
N GLY A 72 33.29 -17.68 1.09
CA GLY A 72 32.46 -18.89 1.15
C GLY A 72 31.45 -18.89 2.29
N LYS A 73 31.77 -18.28 3.45
CA LYS A 73 30.82 -18.09 4.54
C LYS A 73 29.78 -17.04 4.17
N LEU A 74 30.22 -15.92 3.58
CA LEU A 74 29.36 -14.83 3.15
C LEU A 74 28.32 -15.28 2.12
N LEU A 75 28.73 -16.13 1.17
CA LEU A 75 27.84 -16.76 0.20
C LEU A 75 26.76 -17.62 0.86
N ARG A 76 27.13 -18.45 1.85
CA ARG A 76 26.16 -19.29 2.59
C ARG A 76 25.18 -18.44 3.41
N ASP A 77 25.68 -17.42 4.10
CA ASP A 77 24.86 -16.52 4.90
C ASP A 77 23.84 -15.78 3.99
N TYR A 78 24.26 -15.33 2.82
CA TYR A 78 23.36 -14.71 1.83
C TYR A 78 22.31 -15.67 1.28
N ILE A 79 22.70 -16.90 0.92
CA ILE A 79 21.75 -17.93 0.46
C ILE A 79 20.69 -18.20 1.53
N SER A 80 21.09 -18.22 2.82
CA SER A 80 20.15 -18.38 3.93
C SER A 80 19.16 -17.22 4.01
N ILE A 81 19.64 -15.97 3.97
CA ILE A 81 18.80 -14.76 3.95
C ILE A 81 17.82 -14.81 2.78
N ARG A 82 18.30 -15.14 1.58
CA ARG A 82 17.47 -15.23 0.37
C ARG A 82 16.39 -16.30 0.50
N THR A 83 16.75 -17.47 1.00
CA THR A 83 15.80 -18.57 1.20
C THR A 83 14.72 -18.18 2.22
N PHE A 84 15.12 -17.49 3.28
CA PHE A 84 14.18 -16.98 4.28
C PHE A 84 13.21 -15.95 3.68
N VAL A 85 13.72 -14.98 2.92
CA VAL A 85 12.88 -13.96 2.24
C VAL A 85 11.93 -14.62 1.24
N SER A 86 12.41 -15.59 0.45
CA SER A 86 11.58 -16.33 -0.50
C SER A 86 10.42 -17.05 0.20
N LYS A 87 10.68 -17.68 1.36
CA LYS A 87 9.61 -18.34 2.14
C LYS A 87 8.59 -17.33 2.66
N ILE A 88 9.05 -16.18 3.15
CA ILE A 88 8.16 -15.09 3.57
C ILE A 88 7.29 -14.63 2.39
N GLU A 89 7.90 -14.45 1.22
CA GLU A 89 7.20 -14.04 0.02
C GLU A 89 6.16 -15.08 -0.42
N ASP A 90 6.51 -16.37 -0.39
CA ASP A 90 5.60 -17.47 -0.74
C ASP A 90 4.33 -17.46 0.13
N GLU A 91 4.49 -17.24 1.44
CA GLU A 91 3.38 -17.26 2.39
C GLU A 91 2.60 -15.93 2.44
N LEU A 92 3.29 -14.79 2.37
CA LEU A 92 2.68 -13.48 2.62
C LEU A 92 2.21 -12.75 1.37
N SER A 93 2.71 -13.10 0.18
CA SER A 93 2.44 -12.33 -1.05
C SER A 93 0.96 -12.23 -1.40
N VAL A 94 0.16 -13.26 -1.12
CA VAL A 94 -1.31 -13.24 -1.31
C VAL A 94 -2.01 -12.31 -0.32
N PHE A 95 -1.54 -12.24 0.92
CA PHE A 95 -2.08 -11.33 1.92
C PHE A 95 -1.69 -9.88 1.61
N VAL A 96 -0.48 -9.64 1.13
CA VAL A 96 -0.04 -8.32 0.63
C VAL A 96 -0.93 -7.88 -0.54
N PHE A 97 -1.24 -8.77 -1.48
CA PHE A 97 -2.17 -8.46 -2.57
C PHE A 97 -3.57 -8.14 -2.05
N THR A 98 -4.11 -8.98 -1.17
CA THR A 98 -5.46 -8.80 -0.64
C THR A 98 -5.58 -7.49 0.14
N ALA A 99 -4.58 -7.17 0.98
CA ALA A 99 -4.51 -5.89 1.69
C ALA A 99 -4.37 -4.70 0.74
N SER A 100 -3.58 -4.84 -0.34
CA SER A 100 -3.43 -3.78 -1.35
C SER A 100 -4.74 -3.52 -2.09
N LEU A 101 -5.41 -4.59 -2.54
CA LEU A 101 -6.70 -4.50 -3.23
C LEU A 101 -7.76 -3.88 -2.33
N TYR A 102 -7.84 -4.33 -1.08
CA TYR A 102 -8.77 -3.80 -0.09
C TYR A 102 -8.58 -2.29 0.14
N ASN A 103 -7.34 -1.84 0.32
CA ASN A 103 -7.04 -0.42 0.48
C ASN A 103 -7.35 0.36 -0.80
N ALA A 104 -7.05 -0.17 -1.99
CA ALA A 104 -7.36 0.48 -3.26
C ALA A 104 -8.87 0.67 -3.46
N CYS A 105 -9.67 -0.36 -3.18
CA CYS A 105 -11.13 -0.28 -3.22
C CYS A 105 -11.67 0.73 -2.21
N SER A 106 -11.12 0.73 -0.98
CA SER A 106 -11.50 1.68 0.06
C SER A 106 -11.14 3.13 -0.32
N MET A 107 -9.98 3.34 -0.93
CA MET A 107 -9.57 4.64 -1.46
C MET A 107 -10.50 5.12 -2.58
N TYR A 108 -10.86 4.23 -3.51
CA TYR A 108 -11.80 4.53 -4.60
C TYR A 108 -13.19 4.91 -4.07
N PHE A 109 -13.73 4.12 -3.13
CA PHE A 109 -15.02 4.41 -2.51
C PHE A 109 -14.99 5.75 -1.76
N GLY A 110 -13.91 6.00 -1.01
CA GLY A 110 -13.67 7.26 -0.31
C GLY A 110 -13.68 8.48 -1.24
N MET A 111 -12.92 8.41 -2.34
CA MET A 111 -12.90 9.47 -3.35
C MET A 111 -14.27 9.69 -4.00
N THR A 112 -15.01 8.62 -4.28
CA THR A 112 -16.35 8.73 -4.88
C THR A 112 -17.31 9.51 -3.95
N VAL A 113 -17.26 9.24 -2.64
CA VAL A 113 -18.04 9.96 -1.63
C VAL A 113 -17.63 11.43 -1.51
N ILE A 114 -16.34 11.73 -1.66
CA ILE A 114 -15.82 13.11 -1.64
C ILE A 114 -16.29 13.89 -2.88
N LEU A 115 -16.34 13.25 -4.05
CA LEU A 115 -16.77 13.87 -5.29
C LEU A 115 -18.28 14.13 -5.36
N HIS A 116 -19.09 13.25 -4.77
CA HIS A 116 -20.56 13.32 -4.82
C HIS A 116 -21.20 13.31 -3.42
N PRO A 117 -20.88 14.27 -2.54
CA PRO A 117 -21.34 14.25 -1.15
C PRO A 117 -22.87 14.30 -1.02
N GLU A 118 -23.57 14.89 -2.01
CA GLU A 118 -25.03 15.01 -2.06
C GLU A 118 -25.77 13.68 -2.26
N GLU A 119 -25.11 12.65 -2.78
CA GLU A 119 -25.70 11.33 -2.99
C GLU A 119 -25.73 10.48 -1.72
N PHE A 120 -24.98 10.90 -0.70
CA PHE A 120 -24.86 10.17 0.56
C PHE A 120 -25.74 10.82 1.64
N MET A 121 -26.53 9.97 2.30
CA MET A 121 -27.70 10.35 3.10
C MET A 121 -27.39 11.17 4.36
N SER A 122 -26.13 11.25 4.83
CA SER A 122 -25.76 11.97 6.04
C SER A 122 -24.33 12.53 6.03
N THR A 123 -24.16 13.75 6.53
CA THR A 123 -22.84 14.39 6.79
C THR A 123 -21.93 13.51 7.65
N ILE A 124 -22.49 12.73 8.56
CA ILE A 124 -21.76 11.81 9.43
C ILE A 124 -21.18 10.64 8.64
N GLN A 125 -21.94 10.11 7.69
CA GLN A 125 -21.47 9.03 6.81
C GLN A 125 -20.34 9.54 5.91
N SER A 126 -20.49 10.74 5.35
CA SER A 126 -19.43 11.37 4.55
C SER A 126 -18.14 11.60 5.36
N LEU A 127 -18.24 12.12 6.59
CA LEU A 127 -17.09 12.29 7.48
C LEU A 127 -16.41 10.94 7.80
N SER A 128 -17.19 9.91 8.14
CA SER A 128 -16.64 8.59 8.46
C SER A 128 -15.93 7.96 7.27
N VAL A 129 -16.51 8.06 6.07
CA VAL A 129 -15.86 7.60 4.85
C VAL A 129 -14.58 8.39 4.56
N GLY A 130 -14.57 9.70 4.83
CA GLY A 130 -13.35 10.51 4.74
C GLY A 130 -12.25 10.04 5.69
N CYS A 131 -12.58 9.71 6.95
CA CYS A 131 -11.62 9.12 7.89
C CYS A 131 -11.09 7.77 7.40
N LEU A 132 -11.97 6.93 6.85
CA LEU A 132 -11.62 5.63 6.29
C LEU A 132 -10.68 5.78 5.07
N PHE A 133 -10.97 6.71 4.18
CA PHE A 133 -10.12 7.06 3.03
C PHE A 133 -8.70 7.42 3.47
N ILE A 134 -8.57 8.32 4.46
CA ILE A 134 -7.27 8.76 4.98
C ILE A 134 -6.54 7.57 5.63
N SER A 135 -7.23 6.80 6.47
CA SER A 135 -6.63 5.65 7.17
C SER A 135 -6.12 4.59 6.20
N CYS A 136 -6.93 4.20 5.21
CA CYS A 136 -6.53 3.24 4.17
C CYS A 136 -5.37 3.77 3.31
N SER A 137 -5.37 5.07 2.98
CA SER A 137 -4.27 5.68 2.23
C SER A 137 -2.95 5.63 3.00
N VAL A 138 -2.98 5.98 4.29
CA VAL A 138 -1.80 5.93 5.17
C VAL A 138 -1.32 4.50 5.37
N ALA A 139 -2.24 3.55 5.61
CA ALA A 139 -1.91 2.14 5.78
C ALA A 139 -1.28 1.55 4.50
N TYR A 140 -1.86 1.88 3.35
CA TYR A 140 -1.32 1.47 2.04
C TYR A 140 0.07 2.03 1.78
N MET A 141 0.28 3.33 2.05
CA MET A 141 1.60 3.96 1.95
C MET A 141 2.61 3.28 2.88
N GLY A 142 2.22 2.97 4.12
CA GLY A 142 3.09 2.26 5.08
C GLY A 142 3.53 0.88 4.58
N LEU A 143 2.58 0.08 4.08
CA LEU A 143 2.85 -1.25 3.52
C LEU A 143 3.80 -1.17 2.32
N THR A 144 3.50 -0.31 1.36
CA THR A 144 4.25 -0.20 0.11
C THR A 144 5.62 0.42 0.30
N LEU A 145 5.74 1.47 1.12
CA LEU A 145 7.01 2.08 1.47
C LEU A 145 7.93 1.09 2.19
N SER A 146 7.37 0.30 3.11
CA SER A 146 8.17 -0.71 3.83
C SER A 146 8.70 -1.79 2.89
N GLY A 147 7.86 -2.27 1.96
CA GLY A 147 8.31 -3.20 0.91
C GLY A 147 9.36 -2.59 -0.02
N SER A 148 9.20 -1.33 -0.44
CA SER A 148 10.17 -0.66 -1.31
C SER A 148 11.52 -0.46 -0.65
N LEU A 149 11.54 -0.20 0.65
CA LEU A 149 12.77 -0.06 1.43
C LEU A 149 13.59 -1.36 1.49
N VAL A 150 12.93 -2.52 1.47
CA VAL A 150 13.62 -3.83 1.37
C VAL A 150 14.24 -3.99 -0.02
N HIS A 151 13.47 -3.68 -1.06
CA HIS A 151 13.93 -3.73 -2.44
C HIS A 151 15.16 -2.82 -2.67
N GLU A 152 15.10 -1.58 -2.19
CA GLU A 152 16.23 -0.63 -2.26
C GLU A 152 17.46 -1.12 -1.50
N ALA A 153 17.28 -1.72 -0.31
CA ALA A 153 18.39 -2.30 0.43
C ALA A 153 19.02 -3.47 -0.34
N GLY A 154 18.22 -4.27 -1.03
CA GLY A 154 18.70 -5.34 -1.91
C GLY A 154 19.52 -4.81 -3.09
N ILE A 155 19.07 -3.72 -3.73
CA ILE A 155 19.82 -3.06 -4.80
C ILE A 155 21.13 -2.46 -4.27
N ASP A 156 21.11 -1.76 -3.13
CA ASP A 156 22.32 -1.19 -2.52
C ASP A 156 23.35 -2.27 -2.18
N LEU A 157 22.89 -3.43 -1.67
CA LEU A 157 23.74 -4.60 -1.48
C LEU A 157 24.38 -5.05 -2.80
N CYS A 158 23.61 -5.08 -3.89
CA CYS A 158 24.11 -5.47 -5.22
C CYS A 158 25.17 -4.54 -5.77
N VAL A 159 24.91 -3.23 -5.71
CA VAL A 159 25.86 -2.22 -6.17
C VAL A 159 27.16 -2.31 -5.36
N LYS A 160 27.09 -2.39 -4.02
CA LYS A 160 28.27 -2.45 -3.17
C LYS A 160 29.03 -3.77 -3.30
N ALA A 161 28.33 -4.89 -3.45
CA ALA A 161 28.97 -6.17 -3.72
C ALA A 161 29.77 -6.13 -5.03
N ASN A 162 29.18 -5.60 -6.09
CA ASN A 162 29.85 -5.42 -7.38
C ASN A 162 31.06 -4.48 -7.27
N GLU A 163 30.93 -3.37 -6.55
CA GLU A 163 32.04 -2.42 -6.34
C GLU A 163 33.22 -3.07 -5.60
N VAL A 164 32.95 -3.83 -4.52
CA VAL A 164 33.99 -4.50 -3.72
C VAL A 164 34.72 -5.58 -4.54
N VAL A 165 33.99 -6.34 -5.36
CA VAL A 165 34.58 -7.40 -6.19
C VAL A 165 35.34 -6.80 -7.38
N SER A 166 34.82 -5.75 -8.02
CA SER A 166 35.44 -5.12 -9.20
C SER A 166 36.77 -4.42 -8.90
N ARG A 167 37.02 -4.04 -7.64
CA ARG A 167 38.31 -3.46 -7.20
C ARG A 167 39.45 -4.48 -7.11
N LYS A 168 39.17 -5.77 -7.29
CA LYS A 168 40.16 -6.83 -7.10
C LYS A 168 40.75 -7.27 -8.44
N PRO A 169 42.08 -7.45 -8.52
CA PRO A 169 42.75 -7.85 -9.75
C PRO A 169 42.42 -9.29 -10.17
N GLU A 170 42.11 -10.17 -9.21
CA GLU A 170 41.69 -11.55 -9.47
C GLU A 170 40.39 -11.86 -8.72
N VAL A 171 39.39 -12.34 -9.45
CA VAL A 171 38.07 -12.69 -8.90
C VAL A 171 37.99 -14.20 -8.73
N ASN A 172 37.72 -14.66 -7.50
CA ASN A 172 37.55 -16.09 -7.21
C ASN A 172 36.19 -16.61 -7.74
N SER A 173 36.12 -17.89 -8.11
CA SER A 173 34.87 -18.61 -8.45
C SER A 173 33.73 -18.39 -7.45
N PHE A 174 34.03 -18.31 -6.15
CA PHE A 174 33.04 -18.01 -5.11
C PHE A 174 32.49 -16.58 -5.18
N GLN A 175 33.32 -15.61 -5.56
CA GLN A 175 32.92 -14.21 -5.74
C GLN A 175 32.05 -14.08 -7.00
N GLN A 176 32.42 -14.71 -8.12
CA GLN A 176 31.56 -14.77 -9.31
C GLN A 176 30.21 -15.41 -9.03
N ARG A 177 30.20 -16.56 -8.34
CA ARG A 177 28.94 -17.24 -7.97
C ARG A 177 28.09 -16.38 -7.04
N PHE A 178 28.72 -15.69 -6.10
CA PHE A 178 28.04 -14.76 -5.22
C PHE A 178 27.38 -13.61 -6.00
N LEU A 179 28.11 -12.94 -6.90
CA LEU A 179 27.56 -11.88 -7.74
C LEU A 179 26.40 -12.37 -8.62
N SER A 180 26.55 -13.53 -9.27
CA SER A 180 25.48 -14.10 -10.12
C SER A 180 24.19 -14.40 -9.34
N ILE A 181 24.30 -14.88 -8.10
CA ILE A 181 23.12 -15.11 -7.25
C ILE A 181 22.51 -13.76 -6.83
N LEU A 182 23.34 -12.76 -6.59
CA LEU A 182 22.93 -11.49 -6.04
C LEU A 182 22.31 -10.56 -7.09
N GLU A 183 22.72 -10.68 -8.36
CA GLU A 183 22.06 -10.06 -9.53
C GLU A 183 20.60 -10.51 -9.68
N LYS A 184 20.28 -11.73 -9.25
CA LYS A 184 18.88 -12.16 -9.10
C LYS A 184 18.31 -11.49 -7.84
N ASN A 185 18.05 -10.19 -7.98
CA ASN A 185 17.64 -9.25 -6.95
C ASN A 185 16.68 -9.87 -5.93
N LEU A 186 16.91 -9.54 -4.67
CA LEU A 186 16.02 -9.88 -3.57
C LEU A 186 14.87 -8.88 -3.56
N GLN A 187 13.70 -9.29 -4.05
CA GLN A 187 12.54 -8.44 -4.23
C GLN A 187 11.41 -8.98 -3.37
N VAL A 188 10.62 -8.08 -2.78
CA VAL A 188 9.34 -8.45 -2.18
C VAL A 188 8.26 -8.04 -3.17
N THR A 189 7.33 -8.94 -3.46
CA THR A 189 6.34 -8.75 -4.51
C THR A 189 4.92 -8.75 -3.97
N VAL A 190 4.03 -8.16 -4.77
CA VAL A 190 2.59 -8.33 -4.63
C VAL A 190 2.21 -9.56 -5.46
N TRP A 191 1.85 -10.66 -4.77
CA TRP A 191 1.50 -11.96 -5.38
C TRP A 191 2.49 -12.49 -6.44
N LYS A 192 3.81 -12.24 -6.32
CA LYS A 192 4.80 -12.63 -7.35
C LYS A 192 4.59 -12.03 -8.75
N ILE A 193 3.64 -11.11 -8.91
CA ILE A 193 3.35 -10.47 -10.19
C ILE A 193 4.23 -9.23 -10.33
N LEU A 194 4.25 -8.38 -9.30
CA LEU A 194 4.90 -7.06 -9.36
C LEU A 194 5.77 -6.82 -8.12
N PRO A 195 7.01 -6.34 -8.29
CA PRO A 195 7.82 -5.92 -7.16
C PRO A 195 7.24 -4.66 -6.50
N ILE A 196 7.34 -4.60 -5.17
CA ILE A 196 6.93 -3.41 -4.41
C ILE A 196 8.05 -2.38 -4.51
N THR A 197 7.87 -1.41 -5.40
CA THR A 197 8.77 -0.27 -5.59
C THR A 197 8.08 1.03 -5.20
N ARG A 198 8.82 2.14 -5.08
CA ARG A 198 8.19 3.46 -4.86
C ARG A 198 7.23 3.85 -5.99
N SER A 199 7.52 3.41 -7.22
CA SER A 199 6.64 3.66 -8.37
C SER A 199 5.30 2.93 -8.24
N PHE A 200 5.24 1.81 -7.52
CA PHE A 200 4.00 1.09 -7.26
C PHE A 200 2.98 1.92 -6.45
N ILE A 201 3.48 2.76 -5.53
CA ILE A 201 2.66 3.69 -4.73
C ILE A 201 1.97 4.68 -5.66
N LEU A 202 2.77 5.37 -6.48
CA LEU A 202 2.30 6.40 -7.42
C LEU A 202 1.36 5.79 -8.47
N ALA A 203 1.67 4.60 -8.97
CA ALA A 203 0.83 3.89 -9.93
C ALA A 203 -0.55 3.58 -9.34
N THR A 204 -0.61 3.09 -8.11
CA THR A 204 -1.89 2.71 -7.49
C THR A 204 -2.73 3.94 -7.16
N MET A 205 -2.14 4.95 -6.53
CA MET A 205 -2.86 6.21 -6.22
C MET A 205 -3.31 6.92 -7.50
N GLY A 206 -2.44 6.98 -8.52
CA GLY A 206 -2.77 7.55 -9.82
C GLY A 206 -3.88 6.77 -10.52
N THR A 207 -3.89 5.45 -10.42
CA THR A 207 -4.95 4.59 -10.97
C THR A 207 -6.29 4.88 -10.28
N VAL A 208 -6.33 4.90 -8.95
CA VAL A 208 -7.55 5.23 -8.19
C VAL A 208 -8.08 6.60 -8.61
N PHE A 209 -7.23 7.62 -8.64
CA PHE A 209 -7.63 8.98 -9.00
C PHE A 209 -8.13 9.06 -10.45
N THR A 210 -7.42 8.44 -11.40
CA THR A 210 -7.78 8.43 -12.81
C THR A 210 -9.14 7.78 -13.03
N TYR A 211 -9.39 6.62 -12.41
CA TYR A 211 -10.69 5.95 -12.53
C TYR A 211 -11.82 6.74 -11.87
N CYS A 212 -11.56 7.37 -10.71
CA CYS A 212 -12.57 8.23 -10.07
C CYS A 212 -12.97 9.39 -11.00
N LEU A 213 -12.00 10.12 -11.56
CA LEU A 213 -12.28 11.23 -12.47
C LEU A 213 -12.91 10.76 -13.79
N LEU A 214 -12.46 9.65 -14.35
CA LEU A 214 -12.99 9.14 -15.61
C LEU A 214 -14.47 8.75 -15.47
N LEU A 215 -14.82 8.05 -14.38
CA LEU A 215 -16.20 7.64 -14.12
C LEU A 215 -17.09 8.83 -13.78
N ASP A 216 -16.57 9.81 -13.02
CA ASP A 216 -17.24 11.08 -12.72
C ASP A 216 -17.57 11.87 -14.01
N ASN A 217 -16.60 12.00 -14.91
CA ASN A 217 -16.81 12.67 -16.20
C ASN A 217 -17.86 11.96 -17.07
N ILE A 218 -17.83 10.63 -17.14
CA ILE A 218 -18.85 9.85 -17.88
C ILE A 218 -20.23 10.08 -17.29
N ARG A 219 -20.34 10.09 -15.97
CA ARG A 219 -21.61 10.33 -15.26
C ARG A 219 -22.16 11.73 -15.53
N THR A 220 -21.29 12.74 -15.44
CA THR A 220 -21.64 14.14 -15.73
C THR A 220 -22.12 14.30 -17.17
N LEU A 221 -21.41 13.68 -18.13
CA LEU A 221 -21.80 13.71 -19.55
C LEU A 221 -23.19 13.10 -19.77
N LYS A 222 -23.47 11.96 -19.12
CA LYS A 222 -24.78 11.31 -19.18
C LYS A 222 -25.89 12.18 -18.59
N GLY A 223 -25.63 12.83 -17.45
CA GLY A 223 -26.56 13.79 -16.85
C GLY A 223 -26.90 14.96 -17.77
N VAL A 224 -25.91 15.52 -18.47
CA VAL A 224 -26.13 16.60 -19.45
C VAL A 224 -26.95 16.12 -20.65
N ALA A 225 -26.69 14.90 -21.15
CA ALA A 225 -27.45 14.31 -22.24
C ALA A 225 -28.93 14.09 -21.87
N ASP A 226 -29.20 13.62 -20.65
CA ASP A 226 -30.56 13.40 -20.14
C ASP A 226 -31.33 14.73 -19.98
N ILE A 227 -30.70 15.79 -19.47
CA ILE A 227 -31.30 17.14 -19.37
C ILE A 227 -31.63 17.70 -20.76
N ARG A 228 -30.73 17.53 -21.73
CA ARG A 228 -30.96 17.97 -23.11
C ARG A 228 -32.15 17.25 -23.72
N ASN A 229 -32.28 15.93 -23.55
CA ASN A 229 -33.41 15.18 -24.10
C ASN A 229 -34.75 15.54 -23.43
N ALA A 230 -34.74 15.86 -22.13
CA ALA A 230 -35.94 16.29 -21.40
C ALA A 230 -36.45 17.69 -21.79
N SER A 231 -35.63 18.52 -22.45
CA SER A 231 -36.02 19.88 -22.88
C SER A 231 -36.59 19.95 -24.30
N TYR A 232 -36.62 18.83 -25.03
CA TYR A 232 -37.24 18.70 -26.36
C TYR A 232 -38.60 17.97 -26.34
N VAL A 233 -39.13 17.67 -25.14
CA VAL A 233 -40.47 17.08 -24.92
C VAL A 233 -41.35 18.13 -24.26
#